data_AF-A0AA96TWE4-F1
#
_entry.id   AF-A0AA96TWE4-F1
#
_cell.length_a   1.000
_cell.length_b   1.000
_cell.length_c   1.000
_cell.angle_alpha   90.00
_cell.angle_beta   90.00
_cell.angle_gamma   90.00
#
_symmetry.space_group_name_H-M   'P 1'
#
loop_
_entity.id
_entity.type
_entity.pdbx_description
1 polymer ?
#
loop_
_entity_poly.entity_id
_entity_poly.type
_entity_poly.pdbx_seq_one_letter_code
_entity_poly.pdbx_strand_id
1 'polypeptide(L)'
;MNWKRFYMVLFALATTGFASAQANLLNSQKVEEIGFKSEAQIASEDDKPLPYGYISDRDVLWSKVVWEYVDLNQKINLPYYYPIDTTSAGLTRRSLFDTLLKGISNGEITEVYNDSYFTMKIGINEIKDKTYMERDDGYGNMDPYSIQSADIKGYLIKGLWYFDKRGGELKYRMLALAPMGPDVQVLGVEEIDDRENVYELFWVFFPDARETLHDSKVFNPKNSAHPLSYDNLLNARRFTSTIMKEENIYGDRSIKDYVRGNSLFQLLEADRVKESIRDREMDMWNY
;
A
#
# COMPACT_ATOMS: atom_id res chain seq x y z
N MET A 1 49.64 -27.46 -19.04
CA MET A 1 48.51 -26.88 -18.29
C MET A 1 48.72 -25.38 -18.21
N ASN A 2 47.83 -24.55 -18.77
CA ASN A 2 48.05 -23.11 -18.91
C ASN A 2 47.83 -22.40 -17.57
N TRP A 3 48.89 -22.28 -16.75
CA TRP A 3 48.83 -21.70 -15.39
C TRP A 3 48.21 -20.29 -15.33
N LYS A 4 48.35 -19.48 -16.38
CA LYS A 4 47.70 -18.15 -16.46
C LYS A 4 46.17 -18.23 -16.43
N ARG A 5 45.57 -19.26 -17.02
CA ARG A 5 44.11 -19.48 -16.97
C ARG A 5 43.67 -19.99 -15.61
N PHE A 6 44.53 -20.77 -14.93
CA PHE A 6 44.26 -21.27 -13.58
C PHE A 6 44.21 -20.13 -12.55
N TYR A 7 45.18 -19.20 -12.57
CA TYR A 7 45.17 -18.04 -11.68
C TYR A 7 43.97 -17.11 -11.92
N MET A 8 43.53 -16.97 -13.17
CA MET A 8 42.36 -16.14 -13.51
C MET A 8 41.05 -16.74 -12.96
N VAL A 9 40.91 -18.07 -13.01
CA VAL A 9 39.76 -18.79 -12.42
C VAL A 9 39.79 -18.70 -10.89
N LEU A 10 40.97 -18.78 -10.27
CA LEU A 10 41.14 -18.70 -8.82
C LEU A 10 40.86 -17.29 -8.29
N PHE A 11 41.23 -16.25 -9.04
CA PHE A 11 40.88 -14.86 -8.72
C PHE A 11 39.38 -14.57 -8.89
N ALA A 12 38.72 -15.19 -9.88
CA ALA A 12 37.28 -15.11 -10.07
C ALA A 12 36.47 -15.84 -8.97
N LEU A 13 37.03 -16.89 -8.37
CA LEU A 13 36.46 -17.59 -7.21
C LEU A 13 36.71 -16.87 -5.88
N ALA A 14 37.77 -16.05 -5.79
CA ALA A 14 38.04 -15.24 -4.60
C ALA A 14 37.16 -13.98 -4.50
N THR A 15 36.57 -13.53 -5.61
CA THR A 15 35.65 -12.37 -5.64
C THR A 15 34.17 -12.76 -5.49
N THR A 16 33.83 -14.05 -5.46
CA THR A 16 32.48 -14.50 -5.11
C THR A 16 32.26 -14.51 -3.59
N GLY A 17 32.01 -13.31 -3.07
CA GLY A 17 30.91 -13.01 -2.15
C GLY A 17 30.90 -13.65 -0.75
N PHE A 18 31.36 -12.89 0.24
CA PHE A 18 30.65 -12.86 1.52
C PHE A 18 29.41 -11.98 1.37
N ALA A 19 28.29 -12.58 0.96
CA ALA A 19 26.98 -11.96 1.11
C ALA A 19 26.46 -12.34 2.50
N SER A 20 26.70 -11.48 3.48
CA SER A 20 26.12 -11.60 4.82
C SER A 20 24.71 -11.00 4.77
N ALA A 21 23.66 -11.81 4.86
CA ALA A 21 22.30 -11.28 4.94
C ALA A 21 21.37 -12.21 5.72
N GLN A 22 21.52 -12.21 7.04
CA GLN A 22 20.45 -12.50 7.99
C GLN A 22 20.59 -11.50 9.13
N ALA A 23 19.51 -10.82 9.52
CA ALA A 23 19.53 -9.87 10.64
C ALA A 23 19.87 -10.64 11.92
N ASN A 24 21.10 -10.48 12.38
CA ASN A 24 21.63 -10.93 13.65
C ASN A 24 21.49 -12.44 13.98
N LEU A 25 20.99 -13.30 13.08
CA LEU A 25 20.78 -14.73 13.37
C LEU A 25 22.08 -15.47 13.71
N LEU A 26 23.18 -15.08 13.07
CA LEU A 26 24.49 -15.72 13.26
C LEU A 26 25.29 -15.11 14.41
N ASN A 27 24.91 -13.92 14.87
CA ASN A 27 25.67 -13.13 15.85
C ASN A 27 24.93 -12.92 17.19
N SER A 28 23.62 -13.21 17.26
CA SER A 28 22.82 -13.10 18.48
C SER A 28 23.22 -14.15 19.51
N GLN A 29 23.43 -13.72 20.76
CA GLN A 29 23.66 -14.66 21.87
C GLN A 29 22.35 -15.03 22.59
N LYS A 30 21.30 -14.21 22.41
CA LYS A 30 19.95 -14.45 22.97
C LYS A 30 18.91 -14.59 21.85
N VAL A 31 17.88 -15.39 22.11
CA VAL A 31 16.75 -15.57 21.19
C VAL A 31 16.02 -14.26 20.91
N GLU A 32 15.95 -13.37 21.90
CA GLU A 32 15.31 -12.05 21.81
C GLU A 32 16.04 -11.07 20.88
N GLU A 33 17.34 -11.29 20.61
CA GLU A 33 18.15 -10.46 19.73
C GLU A 33 18.02 -10.87 18.24
N ILE A 34 17.38 -12.02 17.97
CA ILE A 34 17.18 -12.55 16.63
C ILE A 34 16.11 -11.72 15.91
N GLY A 35 16.46 -11.19 14.74
CA GLY A 35 15.54 -10.39 13.91
C GLY A 35 15.58 -8.89 14.19
N PHE A 36 16.31 -8.44 15.21
CA PHE A 36 16.59 -7.03 15.44
C PHE A 36 18.00 -6.67 14.93
N LYS A 37 18.13 -5.50 14.30
CA LYS A 37 19.42 -4.98 13.86
C LYS A 37 20.26 -4.58 15.08
N SER A 38 21.57 -4.80 15.04
CA SER A 38 22.47 -4.30 16.09
C SER A 38 22.57 -2.78 16.03
N GLU A 39 22.87 -2.12 17.15
CA GLU A 39 23.00 -0.65 17.20
C GLU A 39 24.02 -0.10 16.19
N ALA A 40 25.14 -0.80 16.01
CA ALA A 40 26.16 -0.44 15.02
C ALA A 40 25.65 -0.56 13.58
N GLN A 41 24.75 -1.52 13.31
CA GLN A 41 24.13 -1.70 11.99
C GLN A 41 23.10 -0.59 11.73
N ILE A 42 22.29 -0.23 12.73
CA ILE A 42 21.35 0.88 12.63
C ILE A 42 22.08 2.21 12.39
N ALA A 43 23.18 2.46 13.10
CA ALA A 43 23.96 3.69 12.92
C ALA A 43 24.67 3.78 11.55
N SER A 44 24.94 2.65 10.91
CA SER A 44 25.57 2.60 9.58
C SER A 44 24.55 2.64 8.43
N GLU A 45 23.30 2.26 8.67
CA GLU A 45 22.24 2.22 7.66
C GLU A 45 21.37 3.49 7.77
N ASP A 46 21.44 4.39 6.79
CA ASP A 46 20.48 5.50 6.65
C ASP A 46 19.15 4.97 6.09
N ASP A 47 18.41 4.24 6.93
CA ASP A 47 17.18 3.52 6.57
C ASP A 47 15.96 4.45 6.58
N LYS A 48 15.88 5.35 5.59
CA LYS A 48 14.77 6.29 5.42
C LYS A 48 14.05 6.11 4.08
N PRO A 49 12.76 6.49 3.98
CA PRO A 49 12.06 6.53 2.70
C PRO A 49 12.79 7.44 1.72
N LEU A 50 12.85 7.03 0.45
CA LEU A 50 13.47 7.86 -0.58
C LEU A 50 12.71 9.18 -0.74
N PRO A 51 13.35 10.35 -0.52
CA PRO A 51 12.66 11.62 -0.63
C PRO A 51 12.23 11.85 -2.08
N TYR A 52 11.06 12.46 -2.27
CA TYR A 52 10.65 12.85 -3.61
C TYR A 52 11.47 14.02 -4.11
N GLY A 53 11.79 13.98 -5.41
CA GLY A 53 12.33 15.15 -6.08
C GLY A 53 11.34 16.31 -6.04
N TYR A 54 11.86 17.52 -5.81
CA TYR A 54 11.07 18.73 -5.96
C TYR A 54 10.68 18.93 -7.44
N ILE A 55 9.38 19.17 -7.66
CA ILE A 55 8.81 19.44 -8.98
C ILE A 55 8.03 20.73 -8.83
N SER A 56 8.36 21.71 -9.67
CA SER A 56 7.61 22.96 -9.74
C SER A 56 6.35 22.77 -10.57
N ASP A 57 5.27 23.47 -10.24
CA ASP A 57 4.03 23.47 -11.03
C ASP A 57 4.25 23.82 -12.50
N ARG A 58 5.29 24.61 -12.79
CA ARG A 58 5.69 24.99 -14.17
C ARG A 58 6.28 23.84 -14.98
N ASP A 59 6.79 22.82 -14.30
CA ASP A 59 7.39 21.63 -14.91
C ASP A 59 6.34 20.53 -15.16
N VAL A 60 5.10 20.71 -14.68
CA VAL A 60 3.98 19.81 -14.93
C VAL A 60 3.23 20.28 -16.18
N LEU A 61 3.37 19.56 -17.30
CA LEU A 61 2.69 19.91 -18.56
C LEU A 61 1.22 19.49 -18.58
N TRP A 62 0.93 18.38 -17.93
CA TRP A 62 -0.39 17.79 -17.85
C TRP A 62 -0.45 16.97 -16.59
N SER A 63 -1.61 16.95 -15.95
CA SER A 63 -1.88 16.07 -14.82
C SER A 63 -3.34 15.62 -14.81
N LYS A 64 -3.59 14.50 -14.14
CA LYS A 64 -4.92 13.95 -13.94
C LYS A 64 -4.95 13.13 -12.64
N VAL A 65 -5.90 13.44 -11.77
CA VAL A 65 -6.15 12.63 -10.57
C VAL A 65 -7.05 11.45 -10.91
N VAL A 66 -6.72 10.28 -10.39
CA VAL A 66 -7.49 9.04 -10.53
C VAL A 66 -7.66 8.37 -9.17
N TRP A 67 -8.79 7.68 -9.03
CA TRP A 67 -9.10 6.82 -7.91
C TRP A 67 -9.17 5.38 -8.43
N GLU A 68 -8.40 4.53 -7.80
CA GLU A 68 -8.16 3.17 -8.27
C GLU A 68 -8.40 2.17 -7.16
N TYR A 69 -9.17 1.14 -7.46
CA TYR A 69 -9.44 0.06 -6.54
C TYR A 69 -8.44 -1.08 -6.74
N VAL A 70 -7.71 -1.41 -5.68
CA VAL A 70 -6.80 -2.55 -5.58
C VAL A 70 -7.56 -3.70 -4.91
N ASP A 71 -7.86 -4.74 -5.68
CA ASP A 71 -8.55 -5.93 -5.18
C ASP A 71 -7.55 -6.91 -4.56
N LEU A 72 -7.72 -7.25 -3.27
CA LEU A 72 -6.81 -8.16 -2.56
C LEU A 72 -7.03 -9.63 -2.92
N ASN A 73 -8.11 -9.98 -3.61
CA ASN A 73 -8.31 -11.33 -4.15
C ASN A 73 -7.33 -11.65 -5.30
N GLN A 74 -6.73 -10.62 -5.89
CA GLN A 74 -5.79 -10.79 -6.99
C GLN A 74 -4.41 -11.19 -6.45
N LYS A 75 -3.82 -12.23 -7.05
CA LYS A 75 -2.54 -12.83 -6.61
C LYS A 75 -1.39 -11.81 -6.47
N ILE A 76 -1.35 -10.82 -7.35
CA ILE A 76 -0.32 -9.78 -7.34
C ILE A 76 -0.44 -8.84 -6.13
N ASN A 77 -1.64 -8.67 -5.57
CA ASN A 77 -1.95 -7.78 -4.46
C ASN A 77 -1.92 -8.48 -3.08
N LEU A 78 -1.76 -9.81 -3.03
CA LEU A 78 -1.62 -10.57 -1.79
C LEU A 78 -0.56 -10.06 -0.80
N PRO A 79 0.57 -9.45 -1.23
CA PRO A 79 1.52 -8.87 -0.29
C PRO A 79 0.95 -7.77 0.60
N TYR A 80 -0.15 -7.11 0.21
CA TYR A 80 -0.84 -6.09 1.00
C TYR A 80 -1.85 -6.67 1.99
N TYR A 81 -2.32 -7.90 1.74
CA TYR A 81 -3.32 -8.59 2.56
C TYR A 81 -2.70 -9.41 3.70
N TYR A 82 -1.62 -10.14 3.41
CA TYR A 82 -0.99 -11.02 4.39
C TYR A 82 0.07 -10.31 5.24
N PRO A 83 0.29 -10.77 6.49
CA PRO A 83 -0.40 -11.85 7.19
C PRO A 83 -1.77 -11.46 7.75
N ILE A 84 -2.74 -12.38 7.67
CA ILE A 84 -4.08 -12.21 8.26
C ILE A 84 -4.09 -12.41 9.78
N ASP A 85 -3.25 -13.32 10.28
CA ASP A 85 -3.14 -13.62 11.70
C ASP A 85 -1.89 -12.92 12.27
N THR A 86 -2.13 -12.04 13.23
CA THR A 86 -1.10 -11.28 13.93
C THR A 86 -0.43 -12.08 15.05
N THR A 87 -1.06 -13.17 15.50
CA THR A 87 -0.59 -14.02 16.61
C THR A 87 0.49 -14.98 16.15
N SER A 88 0.29 -15.64 15.00
CA SER A 88 1.24 -16.61 14.45
C SER A 88 2.38 -15.95 13.64
N ALA A 89 2.19 -14.71 13.19
CA ALA A 89 3.19 -13.97 12.44
C ALA A 89 4.23 -13.33 13.36
N GLY A 90 5.52 -13.50 13.04
CA GLY A 90 6.63 -12.87 13.76
C GLY A 90 6.40 -11.36 13.95
N LEU A 91 6.90 -10.81 15.05
CA LEU A 91 6.62 -9.45 15.54
C LEU A 91 6.78 -8.35 14.47
N THR A 92 7.66 -8.57 13.50
CA THR A 92 8.03 -7.61 12.46
C THR A 92 7.12 -7.60 11.23
N ARG A 93 6.25 -8.60 11.06
CA ARG A 93 5.40 -8.74 9.86
C ARG A 93 3.94 -8.51 10.18
N ARG A 94 3.34 -7.51 9.54
CA ARG A 94 1.93 -7.13 9.70
C ARG A 94 1.32 -6.80 8.32
N SER A 95 0.01 -6.96 8.20
CA SER A 95 -0.75 -6.58 7.00
C SER A 95 -0.67 -5.06 6.81
N LEU A 96 -0.94 -4.58 5.59
CA LEU A 96 -0.96 -3.13 5.34
C LEU A 96 -2.01 -2.44 6.23
N PHE A 97 -3.17 -3.06 6.46
CA PHE A 97 -4.23 -2.50 7.31
C PHE A 97 -3.78 -2.36 8.77
N ASP A 98 -3.20 -3.41 9.35
CA ASP A 98 -2.72 -3.38 10.73
C ASP A 98 -1.56 -2.41 10.91
N THR A 99 -0.67 -2.30 9.91
CA THR A 99 0.39 -1.27 9.89
C THR A 99 -0.19 0.14 9.94
N LEU A 100 -1.22 0.44 9.14
CA LEU A 100 -1.86 1.77 9.15
C LEU A 100 -2.53 2.04 10.50
N LEU A 101 -3.32 1.10 11.02
CA LEU A 101 -3.98 1.26 12.32
C LEU A 101 -2.98 1.48 13.46
N LYS A 102 -1.85 0.78 13.44
CA LYS A 102 -0.77 0.95 14.42
C LYS A 102 -0.09 2.31 14.29
N GLY A 103 0.25 2.72 13.07
CA GLY A 103 0.83 4.05 12.82
C GLY A 103 -0.07 5.18 13.32
N ILE A 104 -1.38 5.06 13.08
CA ILE A 104 -2.38 6.01 13.57
C ILE A 104 -2.50 5.96 15.10
N SER A 105 -2.54 4.76 15.68
CA SER A 105 -2.67 4.59 17.14
C SER A 105 -1.44 5.08 17.91
N ASN A 106 -0.25 4.92 17.32
CA ASN A 106 1.02 5.42 17.86
C ASN A 106 1.19 6.92 17.67
N GLY A 107 0.37 7.56 16.82
CA GLY A 107 0.51 8.97 16.44
C GLY A 107 1.64 9.24 15.45
N GLU A 108 2.18 8.20 14.79
CA GLU A 108 3.13 8.34 13.68
C GLU A 108 2.44 8.86 12.43
N ILE A 109 1.20 8.41 12.18
CA ILE A 109 0.35 8.89 11.10
C ILE A 109 -0.66 9.86 11.70
N THR A 110 -0.55 11.12 11.30
CA THR A 110 -1.38 12.21 11.81
C THR A 110 -2.41 12.66 10.79
N GLU A 111 -2.14 12.56 9.49
CA GLU A 111 -3.01 13.06 8.42
C GLU A 111 -3.96 11.98 7.91
N VAL A 112 -5.07 11.82 8.64
CA VAL A 112 -6.17 10.89 8.34
C VAL A 112 -7.48 11.66 8.15
N TYR A 113 -8.27 11.29 7.14
CA TYR A 113 -9.47 11.99 6.71
C TYR A 113 -10.66 11.06 6.51
N ASN A 114 -11.87 11.60 6.54
CA ASN A 114 -13.10 10.84 6.27
C ASN A 114 -13.30 10.60 4.77
N ASP A 115 -12.86 11.53 3.95
CA ASP A 115 -13.13 11.55 2.51
C ASP A 115 -11.85 11.66 1.67
N SER A 116 -12.01 11.29 0.39
CA SER A 116 -10.90 11.32 -0.56
C SER A 116 -10.43 12.73 -0.94
N TYR A 117 -11.21 13.77 -0.62
CA TYR A 117 -10.89 15.17 -0.91
C TYR A 117 -10.15 15.88 0.23
N PHE A 118 -9.91 15.18 1.35
CA PHE A 118 -9.21 15.71 2.52
C PHE A 118 -9.92 16.92 3.14
N THR A 119 -11.26 16.91 3.15
CA THR A 119 -12.05 18.04 3.65
C THR A 119 -12.13 18.04 5.18
N MET A 120 -12.27 16.86 5.78
CA MET A 120 -12.41 16.70 7.22
C MET A 120 -11.40 15.69 7.75
N LYS A 121 -10.48 16.19 8.58
CA LYS A 121 -9.52 15.39 9.33
C LYS A 121 -10.24 14.66 10.46
N ILE A 122 -9.94 13.38 10.64
CA ILE A 122 -10.57 12.52 11.65
C ILE A 122 -9.56 12.11 12.71
N GLY A 123 -10.05 11.92 13.93
CA GLY A 123 -9.25 11.47 15.07
C GLY A 123 -9.30 9.95 15.27
N ILE A 124 -8.46 9.44 16.17
CA ILE A 124 -8.41 8.02 16.53
C ILE A 124 -9.77 7.48 17.03
N ASN A 125 -10.55 8.30 17.73
CA ASN A 125 -11.86 7.87 18.26
C ASN A 125 -12.85 7.58 17.12
N GLU A 126 -12.92 8.45 16.11
CA GLU A 126 -13.81 8.23 14.95
C GLU A 126 -13.38 7.02 14.14
N ILE A 127 -12.06 6.76 14.04
CA ILE A 127 -11.54 5.56 13.38
C ILE A 127 -11.94 4.30 14.16
N LYS A 128 -11.89 4.36 15.50
CA LYS A 128 -12.37 3.27 16.36
C LYS A 128 -13.85 3.03 16.17
N ASP A 129 -14.68 4.07 16.12
CA ASP A 129 -16.13 3.92 15.91
C ASP A 129 -16.46 3.27 14.56
N LYS A 130 -15.60 3.45 13.54
CA LYS A 130 -15.72 2.80 12.23
C LYS A 130 -15.16 1.37 12.17
N THR A 131 -14.31 0.99 13.13
CA THR A 131 -13.54 -0.27 13.11
C THR A 131 -13.97 -1.22 14.24
N TYR A 132 -14.65 -0.71 15.26
CA TYR A 132 -15.03 -1.43 16.48
C TYR A 132 -16.42 -1.03 16.95
N MET A 133 -17.24 -2.02 17.26
CA MET A 133 -18.56 -1.84 17.86
C MET A 133 -18.87 -2.98 18.84
N GLU A 134 -19.45 -2.67 19.98
CA GLU A 134 -19.99 -3.68 20.90
C GLU A 134 -21.52 -3.73 20.73
N ARG A 135 -22.07 -4.95 20.60
CA ARG A 135 -23.52 -5.17 20.47
C ARG A 135 -23.98 -6.17 21.53
N ASP A 136 -25.14 -5.92 22.11
CA ASP A 136 -25.81 -6.87 23.00
C ASP A 136 -26.32 -8.08 22.20
N ASP A 137 -25.96 -9.28 22.64
CA ASP A 137 -26.37 -10.57 22.06
C ASP A 137 -27.84 -10.93 22.36
N GLY A 138 -28.55 -10.08 23.12
CA GLY A 138 -29.93 -10.31 23.54
C GLY A 138 -30.04 -11.20 24.78
N TYR A 139 -28.92 -11.73 25.28
CA TYR A 139 -28.77 -12.45 26.53
C TYR A 139 -28.07 -11.60 27.60
N GLY A 140 -27.78 -10.33 27.30
CA GLY A 140 -27.13 -9.38 28.20
C GLY A 140 -25.61 -9.45 28.17
N ASN A 141 -25.01 -10.15 27.20
CA ASN A 141 -23.57 -10.09 26.95
C ASN A 141 -23.28 -9.11 25.81
N MET A 142 -22.21 -8.35 25.94
CA MET A 142 -21.72 -7.48 24.88
C MET A 142 -20.70 -8.24 24.03
N ASP A 143 -21.07 -8.53 22.79
CA ASP A 143 -20.17 -9.13 21.81
C ASP A 143 -19.36 -8.03 21.10
N PRO A 144 -18.01 -8.12 21.09
CA PRO A 144 -17.16 -7.18 20.39
C PRO A 144 -17.06 -7.54 18.89
N TYR A 145 -17.50 -6.63 18.04
CA TYR A 145 -17.32 -6.70 16.58
C TYR A 145 -16.20 -5.75 16.17
N SER A 146 -15.12 -6.30 15.60
CA SER A 146 -13.98 -5.52 15.14
C SER A 146 -13.58 -5.91 13.74
N ILE A 147 -13.32 -4.95 12.86
CA ILE A 147 -12.76 -5.22 11.54
C ILE A 147 -11.34 -5.73 11.71
N GLN A 148 -11.09 -6.95 11.26
CA GLN A 148 -9.76 -7.53 11.24
C GLN A 148 -9.11 -7.34 9.87
N SER A 149 -7.80 -7.58 9.79
CA SER A 149 -7.09 -7.60 8.51
C SER A 149 -7.70 -8.58 7.50
N ALA A 150 -8.32 -9.65 8.00
CA ALA A 150 -8.99 -10.66 7.18
C ALA A 150 -10.24 -10.12 6.45
N ASP A 151 -10.93 -9.14 7.04
CA ASP A 151 -12.19 -8.59 6.52
C ASP A 151 -11.97 -7.51 5.44
N ILE A 152 -10.75 -7.00 5.32
CA ILE A 152 -10.38 -6.02 4.30
C ILE A 152 -10.34 -6.70 2.94
N LYS A 153 -11.14 -6.20 1.99
CA LYS A 153 -11.20 -6.76 0.63
C LYS A 153 -10.31 -6.03 -0.36
N GLY A 154 -10.00 -4.77 -0.09
CA GLY A 154 -9.34 -3.92 -1.07
C GLY A 154 -8.79 -2.64 -0.48
N TYR A 155 -8.05 -1.91 -1.31
CA TYR A 155 -7.63 -0.55 -1.02
C TYR A 155 -8.07 0.36 -2.14
N LEU A 156 -8.64 1.51 -1.79
CA LEU A 156 -8.86 2.59 -2.73
C LEU A 156 -7.65 3.52 -2.69
N ILE A 157 -7.05 3.78 -3.84
CA ILE A 157 -5.86 4.60 -3.97
C ILE A 157 -6.25 5.85 -4.75
N LYS A 158 -5.91 7.02 -4.19
CA LYS A 158 -5.95 8.28 -4.91
C LYS A 158 -4.55 8.62 -5.38
N GLY A 159 -4.38 8.84 -6.67
CA GLY A 159 -3.09 9.22 -7.22
C GLY A 159 -3.18 10.19 -8.38
N LEU A 160 -2.04 10.84 -8.62
CA LEU A 160 -1.85 11.85 -9.64
C LEU A 160 -0.95 11.28 -10.72
N TRP A 161 -1.48 11.17 -11.93
CA TRP A 161 -0.66 11.04 -13.13
C TRP A 161 -0.24 12.44 -13.56
N TYR A 162 1.04 12.65 -13.82
CA TYR A 162 1.53 13.93 -14.30
C TYR A 162 2.72 13.74 -15.24
N PHE A 163 2.79 14.57 -16.27
CA PHE A 163 3.90 14.56 -17.22
C PHE A 163 4.97 15.56 -16.77
N ASP A 164 6.14 15.04 -16.42
CA ASP A 164 7.28 15.84 -15.98
C ASP A 164 8.06 16.35 -17.21
N LYS A 165 8.03 17.66 -17.43
CA LYS A 165 8.74 18.31 -18.54
C LYS A 165 10.25 18.05 -18.51
N ARG A 166 10.85 17.94 -17.32
CA ARG A 166 12.30 17.82 -17.16
C ARG A 166 12.77 16.42 -17.51
N GLY A 167 12.00 15.41 -17.09
CA GLY A 167 12.26 14.00 -17.39
C GLY A 167 11.71 13.55 -18.74
N GLY A 168 10.74 14.29 -19.30
CA GLY A 168 10.02 13.89 -20.50
C GLY A 168 9.20 12.61 -20.30
N GLU A 169 8.85 12.26 -19.07
CA GLU A 169 8.24 10.97 -18.73
C GLU A 169 6.92 11.17 -17.96
N LEU A 170 5.97 10.27 -18.18
CA LEU A 170 4.74 10.23 -17.40
C LEU A 170 5.03 9.56 -16.04
N LYS A 171 4.81 10.30 -14.95
CA LYS A 171 5.01 9.82 -13.59
C LYS A 171 3.69 9.64 -12.87
N TYR A 172 3.68 8.67 -11.96
CA TYR A 172 2.61 8.50 -10.99
C TYR A 172 3.07 8.96 -9.62
N ARG A 173 2.22 9.70 -8.91
CA ARG A 173 2.42 10.07 -7.50
C ARG A 173 1.20 9.66 -6.70
N MET A 174 1.41 8.76 -5.73
CA MET A 174 0.37 8.39 -4.79
C MET A 174 0.09 9.55 -3.83
N LEU A 175 -1.19 9.88 -3.66
CA LEU A 175 -1.64 10.97 -2.79
C LEU A 175 -2.24 10.43 -1.50
N ALA A 176 -3.07 9.39 -1.59
CA ALA A 176 -3.65 8.74 -0.42
C ALA A 176 -4.08 7.32 -0.71
N LEU A 177 -4.30 6.58 0.37
CA LEU A 177 -4.91 5.26 0.35
C LEU A 177 -6.03 5.15 1.39
N ALA A 178 -7.02 4.31 1.12
CA ALA A 178 -8.10 3.99 2.04
C ALA A 178 -8.33 2.47 2.08
N PRO A 179 -8.29 1.83 3.26
CA PRO A 179 -8.74 0.45 3.38
C PRO A 179 -10.24 0.36 3.14
N MET A 180 -10.65 -0.66 2.39
CA MET A 180 -12.04 -0.96 2.10
C MET A 180 -12.46 -2.26 2.77
N GLY A 181 -13.47 -2.17 3.62
CA GLY A 181 -13.99 -3.27 4.43
C GLY A 181 -15.51 -3.20 4.61
N PRO A 182 -16.10 -4.21 5.25
CA PRO A 182 -17.51 -4.16 5.66
C PRO A 182 -17.72 -3.10 6.74
N ASP A 183 -18.96 -2.63 6.88
CA ASP A 183 -19.35 -1.77 7.99
C ASP A 183 -19.55 -2.59 9.27
N VAL A 184 -18.93 -2.16 10.38
CA VAL A 184 -19.11 -2.78 11.71
C VAL A 184 -20.55 -2.77 12.18
N GLN A 185 -21.35 -1.79 11.74
CA GLN A 185 -22.76 -1.70 12.15
C GLN A 185 -23.60 -2.83 11.56
N VAL A 186 -23.22 -3.32 10.38
CA VAL A 186 -23.94 -4.37 9.65
C VAL A 186 -23.29 -5.74 9.86
N LEU A 187 -22.04 -5.76 10.33
CA LEU A 187 -21.33 -6.99 10.65
C LEU A 187 -22.12 -7.81 11.69
N GLY A 188 -22.29 -9.10 11.41
CA GLY A 188 -23.00 -10.04 12.29
C GLY A 188 -24.53 -9.90 12.33
N VAL A 189 -25.15 -9.06 11.48
CA VAL A 189 -26.61 -8.98 11.37
C VAL A 189 -27.09 -10.00 10.33
N GLU A 190 -27.80 -11.04 10.77
CA GLU A 190 -28.25 -12.14 9.87
C GLU A 190 -29.25 -11.69 8.79
N GLU A 191 -29.98 -10.58 9.01
CA GLU A 191 -30.99 -10.07 8.08
C GLU A 191 -30.42 -9.24 6.91
N ILE A 192 -29.15 -8.81 6.98
CA ILE A 192 -28.53 -7.97 5.95
C ILE A 192 -27.29 -8.68 5.40
N ASP A 193 -27.39 -9.25 4.20
CA ASP A 193 -26.23 -9.78 3.48
C ASP A 193 -25.44 -8.63 2.85
N ASP A 194 -24.76 -7.84 3.69
CA ASP A 194 -23.85 -6.77 3.26
C ASP A 194 -22.42 -7.27 3.06
N ARG A 195 -22.22 -8.58 3.07
CA ARG A 195 -20.90 -9.21 2.89
C ARG A 195 -20.29 -8.91 1.55
N GLU A 196 -21.05 -8.46 0.55
CA GLU A 196 -20.51 -8.07 -0.75
C GLU A 196 -20.14 -6.59 -0.83
N ASN A 197 -20.86 -5.71 -0.14
CA ASN A 197 -20.56 -4.30 -0.17
C ASN A 197 -19.29 -3.98 0.64
N VAL A 198 -18.60 -2.95 0.18
CA VAL A 198 -17.35 -2.48 0.77
C VAL A 198 -17.43 -0.97 0.89
N TYR A 199 -17.07 -0.46 2.06
CA TYR A 199 -17.07 0.95 2.36
C TYR A 199 -15.65 1.45 2.60
N GLU A 200 -15.43 2.72 2.30
CA GLU A 200 -14.20 3.42 2.61
C GLU A 200 -14.16 3.68 4.11
N LEU A 201 -13.23 3.08 4.83
CA LEU A 201 -13.14 3.27 6.28
C LEU A 201 -12.61 4.68 6.60
N PHE A 202 -11.40 4.97 6.13
CA PHE A 202 -10.74 6.25 6.30
C PHE A 202 -9.66 6.46 5.22
N TRP A 203 -9.32 7.71 4.95
CA TRP A 203 -8.30 8.09 3.97
C TRP A 203 -7.02 8.51 4.68
N VAL A 204 -5.91 7.86 4.36
CA VAL A 204 -4.58 8.20 4.88
C VAL A 204 -3.81 8.98 3.83
N PHE A 205 -3.31 10.16 4.20
CA PHE A 205 -2.44 10.94 3.32
C PHE A 205 -1.09 10.23 3.16
N PHE A 206 -0.79 9.81 1.93
CA PHE A 206 0.33 8.91 1.66
C PHE A 206 1.70 9.51 2.07
N PRO A 207 2.00 10.79 1.78
CA PRO A 207 3.28 11.40 2.19
C PRO A 207 3.56 11.37 3.70
N ASP A 208 2.52 11.48 4.54
CA ASP A 208 2.65 11.43 6.02
C ASP A 208 2.92 9.99 6.48
N ALA A 209 2.25 9.00 5.87
CA ALA A 209 2.41 7.60 6.23
C ALA A 209 3.71 6.94 5.73
N ARG A 210 4.56 7.63 4.96
CA ARG A 210 5.72 7.02 4.29
C ARG A 210 6.73 6.41 5.26
N GLU A 211 6.97 7.07 6.40
CA GLU A 211 7.92 6.58 7.40
C GLU A 211 7.43 5.25 8.00
N THR A 212 6.21 5.20 8.51
CA THR A 212 5.58 3.98 9.01
C THR A 212 5.51 2.87 7.94
N LEU A 213 5.20 3.22 6.68
CA LEU A 213 5.15 2.27 5.55
C LEU A 213 6.53 1.79 5.09
N HIS A 214 7.59 2.55 5.36
CA HIS A 214 8.96 2.16 5.06
C HIS A 214 9.51 1.20 6.12
N ASP A 215 9.19 1.42 7.38
CA ASP A 215 9.63 0.59 8.49
C ASP A 215 8.96 -0.79 8.47
N SER A 216 7.70 -0.83 8.05
CA SER A 216 6.95 -2.07 7.85
C SER A 216 7.40 -2.83 6.61
N LYS A 217 7.91 -4.05 6.85
CA LYS A 217 8.48 -4.90 5.80
C LYS A 217 7.51 -6.01 5.37
N VAL A 218 7.46 -6.23 4.06
CA VAL A 218 6.60 -7.20 3.37
C VAL A 218 7.35 -8.49 3.09
N PHE A 219 6.62 -9.60 3.15
CA PHE A 219 7.19 -10.90 2.81
C PHE A 219 7.55 -10.98 1.33
N ASN A 220 8.83 -11.23 1.06
CA ASN A 220 9.33 -11.49 -0.28
C ASN A 220 9.53 -13.01 -0.47
N PRO A 221 8.71 -13.69 -1.29
CA PRO A 221 8.80 -15.14 -1.47
C PRO A 221 10.07 -15.56 -2.22
N LYS A 222 10.69 -14.67 -3.00
CA LYS A 222 11.90 -14.96 -3.77
C LYS A 222 13.17 -14.79 -2.93
N ASN A 223 13.14 -13.89 -1.96
CA ASN A 223 14.29 -13.61 -1.10
C ASN A 223 13.83 -13.09 0.27
N SER A 224 13.78 -13.97 1.26
CA SER A 224 13.40 -13.61 2.62
C SER A 224 14.45 -12.77 3.36
N ALA A 225 15.70 -12.74 2.89
CA ALA A 225 16.79 -11.99 3.50
C ALA A 225 16.72 -10.49 3.21
N HIS A 226 16.12 -10.11 2.07
CA HIS A 226 15.88 -8.72 1.69
C HIS A 226 14.37 -8.50 1.51
N PRO A 227 13.64 -8.24 2.62
CA PRO A 227 12.24 -7.90 2.51
C PRO A 227 12.08 -6.48 1.94
N LEU A 228 11.01 -6.28 1.19
CA LEU A 228 10.67 -4.96 0.62
C LEU A 228 9.79 -4.22 1.61
N SER A 229 9.85 -2.90 1.67
CA SER A 229 8.91 -2.09 2.46
C SER A 229 7.60 -1.83 1.70
N TYR A 230 6.53 -1.50 2.42
CA TYR A 230 5.27 -1.11 1.78
C TYR A 230 5.44 0.19 0.98
N ASP A 231 6.19 1.18 1.49
CA ASP A 231 6.50 2.41 0.74
C ASP A 231 7.14 2.11 -0.61
N ASN A 232 8.13 1.21 -0.65
CA ASN A 232 8.78 0.80 -1.90
C ASN A 232 7.83 0.11 -2.87
N LEU A 233 6.95 -0.78 -2.38
CA LEU A 233 6.00 -1.47 -3.24
C LEU A 233 4.93 -0.53 -3.82
N LEU A 234 4.41 0.38 -3.00
CA LEU A 234 3.37 1.34 -3.40
C LEU A 234 3.92 2.39 -4.36
N ASN A 235 5.12 2.93 -4.10
CA ASN A 235 5.79 3.88 -4.99
C ASN A 235 6.22 3.24 -6.31
N ALA A 236 6.72 2.01 -6.28
CA ALA A 236 7.00 1.24 -7.49
C ALA A 236 5.73 0.72 -8.18
N ARG A 237 4.55 1.04 -7.64
CA ARG A 237 3.24 0.67 -8.16
C ARG A 237 3.12 -0.83 -8.46
N ARG A 238 3.66 -1.66 -7.56
CA ARG A 238 3.67 -3.13 -7.69
C ARG A 238 2.35 -3.74 -7.21
N PHE A 239 1.27 -3.27 -7.81
CA PHE A 239 -0.09 -3.75 -7.61
C PHE A 239 -0.84 -3.66 -8.93
N THR A 240 -1.93 -4.40 -9.04
CA THR A 240 -2.89 -4.18 -10.11
C THR A 240 -4.14 -3.53 -9.54
N SER A 241 -4.68 -2.56 -10.27
CA SER A 241 -5.82 -1.75 -9.85
C SER A 241 -6.79 -1.54 -11.01
N THR A 242 -8.05 -1.29 -10.67
CA THR A 242 -9.10 -0.89 -11.60
C THR A 242 -9.48 0.56 -11.31
N ILE A 243 -9.48 1.42 -12.32
CA ILE A 243 -9.87 2.82 -12.15
C ILE A 243 -11.38 2.85 -11.85
N MET A 244 -11.77 3.48 -10.74
CA MET A 244 -13.18 3.61 -10.33
C MET A 244 -13.73 5.00 -10.63
N LYS A 245 -12.85 6.00 -10.62
CA LYS A 245 -13.21 7.40 -10.75
C LYS A 245 -12.01 8.18 -11.27
N GLU A 246 -12.28 9.19 -12.08
CA GLU A 246 -11.29 10.12 -12.59
C GLU A 246 -11.72 11.54 -12.31
N GLU A 247 -10.74 12.43 -12.20
CA GLU A 247 -11.01 13.86 -12.12
C GLU A 247 -11.62 14.35 -13.43
N ASN A 248 -12.80 14.97 -13.34
CA ASN A 248 -13.51 15.47 -14.50
C ASN A 248 -14.38 16.68 -14.17
N ILE A 249 -14.77 17.40 -15.23
CA ILE A 249 -15.61 18.61 -15.14
C ILE A 249 -17.01 18.29 -14.57
N TYR A 250 -17.42 17.01 -14.57
CA TYR A 250 -18.72 16.56 -14.08
C TYR A 250 -18.73 16.25 -12.57
N GLY A 251 -17.81 16.84 -11.81
CA GLY A 251 -17.72 16.65 -10.36
C GLY A 251 -17.17 15.28 -9.98
N ASP A 252 -16.22 14.78 -10.77
CA ASP A 252 -15.53 13.50 -10.59
C ASP A 252 -16.50 12.32 -10.37
N ARG A 253 -17.49 12.21 -11.26
CA ARG A 253 -18.50 11.15 -11.20
C ARG A 253 -17.83 9.77 -11.30
N SER A 254 -18.23 8.82 -10.45
CA SER A 254 -17.71 7.46 -10.51
C SER A 254 -18.19 6.73 -11.77
N ILE A 255 -17.39 5.78 -12.26
CA ILE A 255 -17.73 4.98 -13.45
C ILE A 255 -19.05 4.26 -13.27
N LYS A 256 -19.29 3.73 -12.07
CA LYS A 256 -20.52 3.03 -11.70
C LYS A 256 -21.77 3.89 -11.87
N ASP A 257 -21.67 5.20 -11.63
CA ASP A 257 -22.84 6.08 -11.64
C ASP A 257 -23.35 6.37 -13.06
N TYR A 258 -22.46 6.45 -14.06
CA TYR A 258 -22.84 6.73 -15.45
C TYR A 258 -22.89 5.49 -16.34
N VAL A 259 -22.09 4.46 -16.06
CA VAL A 259 -22.17 3.15 -16.73
C VAL A 259 -23.05 2.22 -15.90
N ARG A 260 -24.35 2.25 -16.17
CA ARG A 260 -25.34 1.47 -15.42
C ARG A 260 -25.35 -0.02 -15.80
N GLY A 261 -25.46 -0.88 -14.79
CA GLY A 261 -26.02 -2.23 -14.91
C GLY A 261 -25.11 -3.36 -15.40
N ASN A 262 -23.85 -3.11 -15.73
CA ASN A 262 -22.93 -4.19 -16.12
C ASN A 262 -21.50 -3.94 -15.63
N SER A 263 -20.98 -4.86 -14.83
CA SER A 263 -19.59 -4.85 -14.34
C SER A 263 -18.58 -4.93 -15.48
N LEU A 264 -18.91 -5.64 -16.58
CA LEU A 264 -18.04 -5.70 -17.77
C LEU A 264 -17.90 -4.33 -18.43
N PHE A 265 -19.00 -3.59 -18.59
CA PHE A 265 -18.94 -2.25 -19.19
C PHE A 265 -18.20 -1.26 -18.29
N GLN A 266 -18.32 -1.39 -16.97
CA GLN A 266 -17.55 -0.58 -16.02
C GLN A 266 -16.04 -0.87 -16.14
N LEU A 267 -15.67 -2.14 -16.29
CA LEU A 267 -14.27 -2.53 -16.50
C LEU A 267 -13.72 -2.01 -17.83
N LEU A 268 -14.49 -2.14 -18.93
CA LEU A 268 -14.09 -1.61 -20.24
C LEU A 268 -13.92 -0.09 -20.21
N GLU A 269 -14.78 0.62 -19.47
CA GLU A 269 -14.66 2.06 -19.30
C GLU A 269 -13.44 2.43 -18.45
N ALA A 270 -13.16 1.67 -17.38
CA ALA A 270 -11.94 1.83 -16.61
C ALA A 270 -10.68 1.62 -17.46
N ASP A 271 -10.67 0.60 -18.33
CA ASP A 271 -9.60 0.35 -19.29
C ASP A 271 -9.50 1.47 -20.34
N ARG A 272 -10.62 2.02 -20.82
CA ARG A 272 -10.63 3.18 -21.73
C ARG A 272 -9.97 4.40 -21.08
N VAL A 273 -10.27 4.67 -19.81
CA VAL A 273 -9.64 5.78 -19.06
C VAL A 273 -8.14 5.54 -18.90
N LYS A 274 -7.75 4.31 -18.53
CA LYS A 274 -6.35 3.92 -18.40
C LYS A 274 -5.59 4.09 -19.71
N GLU A 275 -6.20 3.68 -20.82
CA GLU A 275 -5.62 3.81 -22.15
C GLU A 275 -5.50 5.28 -22.57
N SER A 276 -6.51 6.10 -22.28
CA SER A 276 -6.45 7.54 -22.52
C SER A 276 -5.28 8.22 -21.80
N ILE A 277 -4.92 7.77 -20.59
CA ILE A 277 -3.75 8.27 -19.85
C ILE A 277 -2.44 7.82 -20.52
N ARG A 278 -2.40 6.58 -21.01
CA ARG A 278 -1.24 6.00 -21.73
C ARG A 278 -1.00 6.67 -23.08
N ASP A 279 -2.06 6.88 -23.85
CA ASP A 279 -2.00 7.54 -25.16
C ASP A 279 -1.56 9.00 -25.00
N ARG A 280 -1.94 9.66 -23.90
CA ARG A 280 -1.49 11.01 -23.59
C ARG A 280 0.03 11.10 -23.45
N GLU A 281 0.69 10.05 -22.94
CA GLU A 281 2.15 9.98 -22.93
C GLU A 281 2.68 9.93 -24.37
N MET A 282 2.15 9.04 -25.21
CA MET A 282 2.58 8.89 -26.62
C MET A 282 2.40 10.18 -27.43
N ASP A 283 1.29 10.88 -27.23
CA ASP A 283 0.99 12.16 -27.88
C ASP A 283 1.99 13.26 -27.51
N MET A 284 2.61 13.20 -26.33
CA MET A 284 3.66 14.15 -25.94
C MET A 284 4.99 13.87 -26.65
N TRP A 285 5.20 12.64 -27.14
CA TRP A 285 6.40 12.24 -27.87
C TRP A 285 6.28 12.47 -29.39
N ASN A 286 5.08 12.39 -29.94
CA ASN A 286 4.83 12.62 -31.37
C ASN A 286 4.56 14.11 -31.62
N TYR A 287 5.59 14.81 -32.08
CA TYR A 287 5.53 16.18 -32.58
C TYR A 287 5.68 16.22 -34.11
#